data_AF-A0A6C0EXN7-F1
#
_entry.id   AF-A0A6C0EXN7-F1
#
_cell.length_a   1.000
_cell.length_b   1.000
_cell.length_c   1.000
_cell.angle_alpha   90.00
_cell.angle_beta   90.00
_cell.angle_gamma   90.00
#
_symmetry.space_group_name_H-M   'P 1'
#
loop_
_entity.id
_entity.type
_entity.pdbx_description
1 polymer ?
#
loop_
_entity_poly.entity_id
_entity_poly.type
_entity_poly.pdbx_seq_one_letter_code
_entity_poly.pdbx_strand_id
1 'polypeptide(L)'
;MELYYKEFEHFLMNIQIKDYPEQLQDKVKYLLEDGKRLRPILCIIFSGIDIEDIEDIDYINNINNIYDQDEVFINLDEKDIVKDTVKDTDKNMIYTMASCIEIIHCLSLVLDDLPSMDNDTMRRGRDSFHSKFGEDYTNFFVYYMFNRIGLSLNLDNIYDSNSNDTNETKRLIKLLDYIHNLFEHNLNMLIDGQYIDLEWGNNNDNNNNTIYNNLISDDYTDELTIIIDDFLELNSKIDNLFKIEYSDDNHNAEEDIRVEKELNMYLELIKNIELNMKKTSSLFNLSVCVGYVLQIWSKGNKYDSCDSGNLAEISNLDTIDNSFAKKLSIWSNILGYMFQISDDILDMEEDIAKGKPNICKIIGKEETVKLLNRGCDWLTAFLKKPCQEQDFKNIKPIGDNNIYFNIKAINQIINKILKRVE
;
A
#
# COMPACT_ATOMS: atom_id res chain seq x y z
N MET A 1 16.85 -2.63 -0.98
CA MET A 1 15.70 -3.27 -1.67
C MET A 1 15.85 -4.77 -1.75
N GLU A 2 16.90 -5.31 -2.38
CA GLU A 2 17.10 -6.77 -2.47
C GLU A 2 17.18 -7.45 -1.10
N LEU A 3 17.84 -6.81 -0.13
CA LEU A 3 17.94 -7.34 1.23
C LEU A 3 16.56 -7.38 1.94
N TYR A 4 15.79 -6.29 1.91
CA TYR A 4 14.39 -6.28 2.38
C TYR A 4 13.56 -7.39 1.74
N TYR A 5 13.71 -7.61 0.43
CA TYR A 5 13.01 -8.68 -0.27
C TYR A 5 13.41 -10.06 0.26
N LYS A 6 14.72 -10.36 0.35
CA LYS A 6 15.22 -11.67 0.80
C LYS A 6 14.79 -12.00 2.22
N GLU A 7 14.88 -11.04 3.14
CA GLU A 7 14.48 -11.25 4.53
C GLU A 7 12.98 -11.45 4.67
N PHE A 8 12.19 -10.61 3.99
CA PHE A 8 10.74 -10.76 4.01
C PHE A 8 10.31 -12.07 3.36
N GLU A 9 10.90 -12.46 2.24
CA GLU A 9 10.57 -13.73 1.58
C GLU A 9 10.92 -14.92 2.47
N HIS A 10 12.05 -14.86 3.19
CA HIS A 10 12.41 -15.89 4.17
C HIS A 10 11.38 -15.98 5.30
N PHE A 11 11.02 -14.85 5.90
CA PHE A 11 10.00 -14.81 6.96
C PHE A 11 8.66 -15.33 6.46
N LEU A 12 8.21 -14.85 5.30
CA LEU A 12 6.92 -15.22 4.71
C LEU A 12 6.87 -16.73 4.45
N MET A 13 7.89 -17.28 3.79
CA MET A 13 7.89 -18.67 3.34
C MET A 13 8.18 -19.68 4.45
N ASN A 14 9.02 -19.32 5.43
CA ASN A 14 9.50 -20.28 6.44
C ASN A 14 8.87 -20.10 7.83
N ILE A 15 8.27 -18.94 8.09
CA ILE A 15 7.66 -18.61 9.39
C ILE A 15 6.16 -18.41 9.20
N GLN A 16 5.75 -17.40 8.44
CA GLN A 16 4.33 -17.02 8.34
C GLN A 16 3.44 -18.12 7.76
N ILE A 17 3.91 -18.89 6.77
CA ILE A 17 3.13 -20.00 6.19
C ILE A 17 2.87 -21.12 7.21
N LYS A 18 3.76 -21.32 8.19
CA LYS A 18 3.60 -22.37 9.21
C LYS A 18 2.47 -22.09 10.20
N ASP A 19 1.98 -20.84 10.25
CA ASP A 19 0.81 -20.45 11.05
C ASP A 19 -0.52 -20.98 10.47
N TYR A 20 -0.49 -21.57 9.28
CA TYR A 20 -1.64 -22.20 8.64
C TYR A 20 -1.63 -23.72 8.85
N PRO A 21 -2.82 -24.36 8.91
CA PRO A 21 -2.92 -25.82 8.96
C PRO A 21 -2.13 -26.47 7.84
N GLU A 22 -1.44 -27.57 8.15
CA GLU A 22 -0.55 -28.28 7.22
C GLU A 22 -1.22 -28.56 5.85
N GLN A 23 -2.52 -28.88 5.85
CA GLN A 23 -3.29 -29.17 4.63
C GLN A 23 -3.52 -27.97 3.70
N LEU A 24 -3.31 -26.74 4.21
CA LEU A 24 -3.48 -25.48 3.49
C LEU A 24 -2.16 -24.80 3.14
N GLN A 25 -1.04 -25.18 3.75
CA GLN A 25 0.24 -24.49 3.58
C GLN A 25 0.69 -24.44 2.12
N ASP A 26 0.48 -25.51 1.36
CA ASP A 26 0.76 -25.56 -0.08
C ASP A 26 -0.14 -24.62 -0.90
N LYS A 27 -1.38 -24.38 -0.48
CA LYS A 27 -2.30 -23.43 -1.15
C LYS A 27 -1.94 -21.99 -0.81
N VAL A 28 -1.54 -21.73 0.45
CA VAL A 28 -1.04 -20.41 0.86
C VAL A 28 0.29 -20.10 0.16
N LYS A 29 1.18 -21.08 0.04
CA LYS A 29 2.40 -20.95 -0.77
C LYS A 29 2.05 -20.68 -2.22
N TYR A 30 1.11 -21.43 -2.79
CA TYR A 30 0.62 -21.17 -4.14
C TYR A 30 0.06 -19.75 -4.26
N LEU A 31 -0.76 -19.26 -3.34
CA LEU A 31 -1.25 -17.86 -3.36
C LEU A 31 -0.09 -16.85 -3.44
N LEU A 32 0.97 -17.07 -2.66
CA LEU A 32 2.03 -16.08 -2.45
C LEU A 32 3.15 -16.13 -3.50
N GLU A 33 3.39 -17.25 -4.17
CA GLU A 33 4.48 -17.40 -5.15
C GLU A 33 4.56 -16.27 -6.22
N ASP A 34 5.80 -15.95 -6.61
CA ASP A 34 6.18 -15.03 -7.71
C ASP A 34 5.74 -13.56 -7.58
N GLY A 35 5.57 -13.05 -6.36
CA GLY A 35 5.28 -11.63 -6.14
C GLY A 35 6.52 -10.75 -5.97
N LYS A 36 6.39 -9.48 -6.38
CA LYS A 36 7.46 -8.46 -6.27
C LYS A 36 7.65 -7.90 -4.86
N ARG A 37 6.71 -8.19 -3.93
CA ARG A 37 6.71 -7.80 -2.51
C ARG A 37 6.85 -6.29 -2.23
N LEU A 38 6.36 -5.43 -3.12
CA LEU A 38 6.58 -3.99 -2.96
C LEU A 38 5.86 -3.41 -1.72
N ARG A 39 4.61 -3.82 -1.49
CA ARG A 39 3.76 -3.40 -0.36
C ARG A 39 4.35 -3.80 1.01
N PRO A 40 4.68 -5.07 1.27
CA PRO A 40 5.32 -5.46 2.53
C PRO A 40 6.68 -4.79 2.74
N ILE A 41 7.49 -4.63 1.69
CA ILE A 41 8.77 -3.93 1.78
C ILE A 41 8.57 -2.46 2.18
N LEU A 42 7.54 -1.79 1.68
CA LEU A 42 7.19 -0.42 2.13
C LEU A 42 6.85 -0.42 3.62
N CYS A 43 6.01 -1.36 4.09
CA CYS A 43 5.69 -1.47 5.51
C CYS A 43 6.95 -1.60 6.39
N ILE A 44 7.90 -2.46 5.99
CA ILE A 44 9.15 -2.67 6.73
C ILE A 44 10.08 -1.45 6.66
N ILE A 45 10.16 -0.77 5.52
CA ILE A 45 10.96 0.46 5.40
C ILE A 45 10.41 1.56 6.31
N PHE A 46 9.08 1.73 6.35
CA PHE A 46 8.43 2.76 7.14
C PHE A 46 8.30 2.40 8.62
N SER A 47 8.48 1.12 9.00
CA SER A 47 8.64 0.72 10.40
C SER A 47 9.99 1.10 11.01
N GLY A 48 10.95 1.56 10.19
CA GLY A 48 12.25 2.01 10.65
C GLY A 48 13.15 0.87 11.17
N ILE A 49 12.88 -0.38 10.78
CA ILE A 49 13.81 -1.48 11.02
C ILE A 49 15.00 -1.33 10.07
N ASP A 50 16.19 -1.18 10.66
CA ASP A 50 17.45 -1.24 9.94
C ASP A 50 17.84 -2.71 9.73
N ILE A 51 18.21 -3.02 8.48
CA ILE A 51 18.73 -4.35 8.16
C ILE A 51 20.25 -4.44 8.43
N GLU A 52 20.91 -3.31 8.71
CA GLU A 52 22.35 -3.26 8.99
C GLU A 52 22.71 -3.81 10.39
N ASP A 53 21.74 -4.01 11.30
CA ASP A 53 21.95 -4.67 12.60
C ASP A 53 22.14 -6.21 12.48
N ILE A 54 22.19 -6.75 11.27
CA ILE A 54 22.39 -8.17 10.98
C ILE A 54 23.80 -8.35 10.39
N GLU A 55 24.81 -8.23 11.25
CA GLU A 55 26.16 -8.73 10.96
C GLU A 55 26.28 -10.26 11.16
N ASP A 56 25.21 -11.03 10.90
CA ASP A 56 25.35 -12.48 10.72
C ASP A 56 25.45 -12.79 9.22
N ILE A 57 26.64 -12.53 8.68
CA ILE A 57 27.08 -12.99 7.36
C ILE A 57 26.90 -14.50 7.21
N ASP A 58 26.92 -15.26 8.31
CA ASP A 58 26.64 -16.70 8.33
C ASP A 58 25.16 -17.04 8.09
N TYR A 59 24.21 -16.19 8.49
CA TYR A 59 22.79 -16.40 8.22
C TYR A 59 22.46 -16.16 6.73
N ILE A 60 23.03 -15.12 6.13
CA ILE A 60 22.86 -14.80 4.70
C ILE A 60 23.54 -15.85 3.81
N ASN A 61 24.70 -16.36 4.20
CA ASN A 61 25.36 -17.46 3.48
C ASN A 61 24.60 -18.79 3.61
N ASN A 62 23.95 -19.04 4.75
CA ASN A 62 23.04 -20.18 4.90
C ASN A 62 21.77 -20.07 4.05
N ILE A 63 21.22 -18.86 3.87
CA ILE A 63 20.08 -18.63 2.95
C ILE A 63 20.45 -18.99 1.51
N ASN A 64 21.66 -18.64 1.04
CA ASN A 64 22.10 -18.99 -0.32
C ASN A 64 22.32 -20.50 -0.51
N ASN A 65 22.65 -21.26 0.55
CA ASN A 65 22.81 -22.71 0.48
C ASN A 65 21.48 -23.49 0.53
N ILE A 66 20.38 -22.88 0.97
CA ILE A 66 19.07 -23.54 1.05
C ILE A 66 18.38 -23.65 -0.33
N TYR A 67 18.74 -22.78 -1.28
CA TYR A 67 18.16 -22.82 -2.63
C TYR A 67 18.71 -23.92 -3.54
N ASP A 68 19.75 -24.66 -3.11
CA ASP A 68 20.51 -25.53 -4.01
C ASP A 68 20.52 -27.03 -3.65
N GLN A 69 19.81 -27.49 -2.61
CA GLN A 69 19.75 -28.93 -2.30
C GLN A 69 18.36 -29.39 -1.86
N ASP A 70 17.82 -30.31 -2.67
CA ASP A 70 16.75 -31.23 -2.27
C ASP A 70 17.16 -31.97 -0.98
N GLU A 71 16.22 -32.00 -0.02
CA GLU A 71 16.22 -32.87 1.17
C GLU A 71 17.43 -32.81 2.12
N VAL A 72 17.44 -31.88 3.09
CA VAL A 72 18.09 -32.12 4.40
C VAL A 72 17.26 -31.52 5.54
N PHE A 73 16.62 -32.37 6.34
CA PHE A 73 16.13 -32.02 7.68
C PHE A 73 17.34 -31.71 8.57
N ILE A 74 17.57 -30.44 8.88
CA ILE A 74 18.47 -30.06 9.97
C ILE A 74 17.62 -29.98 11.24
N ASN A 75 17.82 -30.97 12.11
CA ASN A 75 17.32 -30.97 13.47
C ASN A 75 18.12 -29.92 14.26
N LEU A 76 17.59 -28.70 14.37
CA LEU A 76 18.14 -27.69 15.28
C LEU A 76 17.52 -27.95 16.65
N ASP A 77 18.34 -28.41 17.60
CA ASP A 77 17.94 -28.64 18.98
C ASP A 77 17.29 -27.38 19.57
N GLU A 78 16.10 -27.54 20.17
CA GLU A 78 15.23 -26.50 20.76
C GLU A 78 15.90 -25.60 21.83
N LYS A 79 17.18 -25.80 22.16
CA LYS A 79 17.88 -25.12 23.25
C LYS A 79 18.69 -23.89 22.83
N ASP A 80 18.95 -23.68 21.55
CA ASP A 80 19.73 -22.52 21.08
C ASP A 80 18.86 -21.32 20.62
N ILE A 81 17.52 -21.45 20.65
CA ILE A 81 16.58 -20.38 20.26
C ILE A 81 16.25 -19.42 21.43
N VAL A 82 16.58 -19.78 22.68
CA VAL A 82 15.94 -19.19 23.88
C VAL A 82 16.82 -18.15 24.61
N LYS A 83 17.59 -17.29 23.93
CA LYS A 83 18.39 -16.27 24.66
C LYS A 83 18.34 -14.80 24.24
N ASP A 84 17.56 -14.38 23.22
CA ASP A 84 17.45 -12.95 22.85
C ASP A 84 16.00 -12.41 22.72
N THR A 85 15.05 -13.07 23.38
CA THR A 85 13.59 -13.02 23.13
C THR A 85 12.83 -11.71 23.44
N VAL A 86 13.51 -10.58 23.68
CA VAL A 86 12.85 -9.25 23.75
C VAL A 86 13.17 -8.40 22.52
N LYS A 87 14.21 -8.74 21.74
CA LYS A 87 14.54 -8.07 20.46
C LYS A 87 13.73 -8.58 19.27
N ASP A 88 13.14 -9.78 19.35
CA ASP A 88 12.48 -10.44 18.21
C ASP A 88 10.96 -10.19 18.09
N THR A 89 10.26 -9.78 19.17
CA THR A 89 8.79 -9.65 19.16
C THR A 89 8.28 -8.50 18.30
N ASP A 90 8.89 -7.31 18.42
CA ASP A 90 8.54 -6.14 17.59
C ASP A 90 8.84 -6.40 16.10
N LYS A 91 9.98 -7.03 15.81
CA LYS A 91 10.36 -7.41 14.45
C LYS A 91 9.36 -8.41 13.87
N ASN A 92 9.04 -9.47 14.61
CA ASN A 92 8.04 -10.44 14.17
C ASN A 92 6.68 -9.78 13.93
N MET A 93 6.22 -8.88 14.82
CA MET A 93 4.98 -8.15 14.62
C MET A 93 5.00 -7.34 13.31
N ILE A 94 6.09 -6.63 13.02
CA ILE A 94 6.23 -5.86 11.77
C ILE A 94 6.18 -6.77 10.54
N TYR A 95 6.90 -7.89 10.57
CA TYR A 95 6.92 -8.83 9.46
C TYR A 95 5.58 -9.57 9.29
N THR A 96 4.88 -9.88 10.39
CA THR A 96 3.51 -10.44 10.37
C THR A 96 2.53 -9.44 9.77
N MET A 97 2.60 -8.17 10.14
CA MET A 97 1.74 -7.11 9.57
C MET A 97 2.03 -6.91 8.08
N ALA A 98 3.31 -6.86 7.69
CA ALA A 98 3.72 -6.82 6.29
C ALA A 98 3.19 -8.03 5.51
N SER A 99 3.24 -9.22 6.11
CA SER A 99 2.70 -10.46 5.52
C SER A 99 1.19 -10.40 5.34
N CYS A 100 0.44 -9.88 6.32
CA CYS A 100 -1.01 -9.70 6.21
C CYS A 100 -1.37 -8.79 5.04
N ILE A 101 -0.62 -7.70 4.85
CA ILE A 101 -0.81 -6.78 3.72
C ILE A 101 -0.55 -7.47 2.37
N GLU A 102 0.52 -8.27 2.26
CA GLU A 102 0.83 -9.02 1.03
C GLU A 102 -0.20 -10.12 0.74
N ILE A 103 -0.71 -10.79 1.78
CA ILE A 103 -1.77 -11.78 1.65
C ILE A 103 -3.05 -11.11 1.14
N ILE A 104 -3.47 -9.98 1.73
CA ILE A 104 -4.62 -9.18 1.25
C ILE A 104 -4.44 -8.80 -0.22
N HIS A 105 -3.24 -8.32 -0.58
CA HIS A 105 -2.94 -8.00 -1.97
C HIS A 105 -3.07 -9.22 -2.89
N CYS A 106 -2.57 -10.39 -2.50
CA CYS A 106 -2.70 -11.60 -3.31
C CYS A 106 -4.16 -12.08 -3.38
N LEU A 107 -4.93 -11.95 -2.30
CA LEU A 107 -6.36 -12.28 -2.27
C LEU A 107 -7.16 -11.35 -3.18
N SER A 108 -6.82 -10.06 -3.27
CA SER A 108 -7.50 -9.14 -4.20
C SER A 108 -7.29 -9.60 -5.64
N LEU A 109 -6.08 -10.02 -6.01
CA LEU A 109 -5.80 -10.57 -7.35
C LEU A 109 -6.57 -11.87 -7.62
N VAL A 110 -6.70 -12.74 -6.62
CA VAL A 110 -7.48 -13.99 -6.74
C VAL A 110 -8.96 -13.71 -6.95
N LEU A 111 -9.50 -12.70 -6.27
CA LEU A 111 -10.88 -12.24 -6.46
C LEU A 111 -11.06 -11.61 -7.84
N ASP A 112 -10.12 -10.77 -8.29
CA ASP A 112 -10.13 -10.19 -9.64
C ASP A 112 -10.14 -11.27 -10.72
N ASP A 113 -9.41 -12.37 -10.51
CA ASP A 113 -9.35 -13.48 -11.47
C ASP A 113 -10.68 -14.22 -11.65
N LEU A 114 -11.62 -14.13 -10.70
CA LEU A 114 -12.84 -14.97 -10.71
C LEU A 114 -13.68 -14.80 -12.00
N PRO A 115 -14.46 -15.83 -12.40
CA PRO A 115 -15.32 -15.77 -13.58
C PRO A 115 -16.34 -14.62 -13.58
N SER A 116 -16.76 -14.17 -12.39
CA SER A 116 -17.66 -13.03 -12.22
C SER A 116 -16.98 -11.65 -12.32
N MET A 117 -15.65 -11.62 -12.44
CA MET A 117 -14.80 -10.43 -12.44
C MET A 117 -14.04 -10.37 -13.78
N ASP A 118 -12.70 -10.49 -13.80
CA ASP A 118 -11.91 -10.50 -15.04
C ASP A 118 -11.95 -11.85 -15.76
N ASN A 119 -12.33 -12.94 -15.08
CA ASN A 119 -12.32 -14.30 -15.62
C ASN A 119 -10.95 -14.72 -16.20
N ASP A 120 -9.87 -14.24 -15.57
CA ASP A 120 -8.49 -14.54 -15.97
C ASP A 120 -8.12 -15.96 -15.51
N THR A 121 -7.87 -16.86 -16.47
CA THR A 121 -7.47 -18.26 -16.17
C THR A 121 -5.98 -18.42 -15.85
N MET A 122 -5.17 -17.38 -16.03
CA MET A 122 -3.72 -17.37 -15.86
C MET A 122 -3.26 -16.13 -15.09
N ARG A 123 -2.37 -16.31 -14.12
CA ARG A 123 -1.78 -15.24 -13.31
C ARG A 123 -0.32 -15.58 -13.01
N ARG A 124 0.60 -14.63 -13.25
CA ARG A 124 2.06 -14.80 -13.03
C ARG A 124 2.65 -16.04 -13.75
N GLY A 125 2.18 -16.32 -14.96
CA GLY A 125 2.71 -17.42 -15.79
C GLY A 125 2.23 -18.82 -15.40
N ARG A 126 1.24 -18.94 -14.52
CA ARG A 126 0.62 -20.19 -14.07
C ARG A 126 -0.90 -20.05 -13.98
N ASP A 127 -1.61 -21.15 -13.77
CA ASP A 127 -3.07 -21.14 -13.63
C ASP A 127 -3.50 -20.19 -12.51
N SER A 128 -4.53 -19.39 -12.75
CA SER A 128 -5.16 -18.61 -11.68
C SER A 128 -5.74 -19.53 -10.61
N PHE A 129 -5.98 -19.00 -9.42
CA PHE A 129 -6.34 -19.83 -8.27
C PHE A 129 -7.66 -20.59 -8.50
N HIS A 130 -8.66 -19.94 -9.10
CA HIS A 130 -9.94 -20.57 -9.42
C HIS A 130 -9.82 -21.57 -10.59
N SER A 131 -8.96 -21.30 -11.57
CA SER A 131 -8.68 -22.23 -12.67
C SER A 131 -8.08 -23.54 -12.13
N LYS A 132 -7.17 -23.43 -11.15
CA LYS A 132 -6.49 -24.59 -10.55
C LYS A 132 -7.32 -25.37 -9.54
N PHE A 133 -8.04 -24.67 -8.65
CA PHE A 133 -8.70 -25.29 -7.48
C PHE A 133 -10.23 -25.27 -7.56
N GLY A 134 -10.81 -24.59 -8.54
CA GLY A 134 -12.25 -24.39 -8.68
C GLY A 134 -12.74 -23.12 -7.98
N GLU A 135 -13.81 -22.54 -8.52
CA GLU A 135 -14.41 -21.30 -8.04
C GLU A 135 -14.95 -21.43 -6.61
N ASP A 136 -15.72 -22.48 -6.30
CA ASP A 136 -16.29 -22.70 -4.96
C ASP A 136 -15.21 -22.81 -3.87
N TYR A 137 -14.14 -23.57 -4.17
CA TYR A 137 -13.01 -23.68 -3.26
C TYR A 137 -12.29 -22.35 -3.09
N THR A 138 -12.14 -21.58 -4.17
CA THR A 138 -11.53 -20.25 -4.15
C THR A 138 -12.29 -19.31 -3.22
N ASN A 139 -13.62 -19.23 -3.36
CA ASN A 139 -14.46 -18.41 -2.51
C ASN A 139 -14.34 -18.81 -1.03
N PHE A 140 -14.35 -20.12 -0.73
CA PHE A 140 -14.16 -20.61 0.64
C PHE A 140 -12.76 -20.28 1.19
N PHE A 141 -11.72 -20.48 0.37
CA PHE A 141 -10.34 -20.21 0.75
C PHE A 141 -10.13 -18.72 1.03
N VAL A 142 -10.63 -17.84 0.17
CA VAL A 142 -10.56 -16.39 0.38
C VAL A 142 -11.28 -15.98 1.67
N TYR A 143 -12.49 -16.48 1.90
CA TYR A 143 -13.21 -16.25 3.16
C TYR A 143 -12.40 -16.71 4.38
N TYR A 144 -11.84 -17.91 4.34
CA TYR A 144 -10.98 -18.43 5.41
C TYR A 144 -9.76 -17.53 5.65
N MET A 145 -9.08 -17.11 4.59
CA MET A 145 -7.87 -16.30 4.70
C MET A 145 -8.14 -14.92 5.29
N PHE A 146 -9.22 -14.24 4.88
CA PHE A 146 -9.61 -12.96 5.50
C PHE A 146 -9.94 -13.11 6.98
N ASN A 147 -10.66 -14.17 7.38
CA ASN A 147 -10.94 -14.45 8.79
C ASN A 147 -9.64 -14.75 9.56
N ARG A 148 -8.68 -15.46 8.96
CA ARG A 148 -7.38 -15.72 9.58
C ARG A 148 -6.58 -14.44 9.77
N ILE A 149 -6.56 -13.55 8.79
CA ILE A 149 -5.91 -12.23 8.93
C ILE A 149 -6.54 -11.46 10.09
N GLY A 150 -7.89 -11.38 10.16
CA GLY A 150 -8.59 -10.74 11.27
C GLY A 150 -8.23 -11.34 12.64
N LEU A 151 -8.05 -12.66 12.73
CA LEU A 151 -7.59 -13.33 13.95
C LEU A 151 -6.11 -13.10 14.25
N SER A 152 -5.25 -13.01 13.24
CA SER A 152 -3.82 -12.68 13.40
C SER A 152 -3.61 -11.25 13.90
N LEU A 153 -4.57 -10.35 13.66
CA LEU A 153 -4.63 -9.01 14.22
C LEU A 153 -5.16 -8.98 15.67
N ASN A 154 -5.57 -10.12 16.24
CA ASN A 154 -6.11 -10.21 17.59
C ASN A 154 -5.00 -10.31 18.67
N LEU A 155 -5.28 -9.73 19.84
CA LEU A 155 -4.36 -9.46 20.94
C LEU A 155 -3.55 -10.67 21.44
N ASP A 156 -4.11 -11.87 21.34
CA ASP A 156 -3.55 -13.09 21.96
C ASP A 156 -2.17 -13.50 21.39
N ASN A 157 -1.85 -13.09 20.17
CA ASN A 157 -0.54 -13.38 19.55
C ASN A 157 0.53 -12.31 19.84
N ILE A 158 0.12 -11.14 20.33
CA ILE A 158 1.01 -9.98 20.53
C ILE A 158 1.27 -9.74 22.02
N TYR A 159 0.41 -10.27 22.90
CA TYR A 159 0.46 -10.04 24.34
C TYR A 159 0.93 -11.29 25.11
N ASP A 160 2.00 -11.16 25.91
CA ASP A 160 2.31 -12.15 26.94
C ASP A 160 1.34 -11.95 28.11
N SER A 161 0.39 -12.88 28.25
CA SER A 161 -0.63 -12.93 29.31
C SER A 161 -0.10 -12.84 30.76
N ASN A 162 1.21 -12.87 30.97
CA ASN A 162 1.86 -12.73 32.28
C ASN A 162 2.23 -11.28 32.66
N SER A 163 2.07 -10.31 31.76
CA SER A 163 2.32 -8.88 32.04
C SER A 163 1.18 -8.29 32.89
N ASN A 164 1.44 -7.90 34.14
CA ASN A 164 0.44 -7.21 34.97
C ASN A 164 0.40 -5.68 34.72
N ASP A 165 1.01 -5.18 33.64
CA ASP A 165 1.07 -3.74 33.37
C ASP A 165 -0.17 -3.23 32.61
N THR A 166 -1.05 -2.58 33.37
CA THR A 166 -2.27 -1.95 32.84
C THR A 166 -2.00 -0.81 31.85
N ASN A 167 -0.82 -0.19 31.86
CA ASN A 167 -0.47 0.90 30.93
C ASN A 167 0.00 0.37 29.58
N GLU A 168 0.85 -0.66 29.58
CA GLU A 168 1.26 -1.38 28.36
C GLU A 168 0.04 -1.93 27.62
N THR A 169 -0.86 -2.59 28.35
CA THR A 169 -2.11 -3.13 27.81
C THR A 169 -2.96 -2.05 27.13
N LYS A 170 -3.11 -0.88 27.76
CA LYS A 170 -3.85 0.26 27.16
C LYS A 170 -3.18 0.78 25.90
N ARG A 171 -1.85 0.86 25.86
CA ARG A 171 -1.09 1.30 24.68
C ARG A 171 -1.25 0.29 23.54
N LEU A 172 -1.20 -1.01 23.83
CA LEU A 172 -1.41 -2.06 22.84
C LEU A 172 -2.84 -2.02 22.26
N ILE A 173 -3.86 -1.83 23.11
CA ILE A 173 -5.25 -1.65 22.64
C ILE A 173 -5.36 -0.45 21.70
N LYS A 174 -4.76 0.69 22.06
CA LYS A 174 -4.73 1.87 21.18
C LYS A 174 -4.01 1.59 19.85
N LEU A 175 -2.85 0.94 19.89
CA LEU A 175 -2.11 0.56 18.68
C LEU A 175 -2.98 -0.29 17.74
N LEU A 176 -3.64 -1.31 18.28
CA LEU A 176 -4.50 -2.18 17.50
C LEU A 176 -5.72 -1.47 16.97
N ASP A 177 -6.31 -0.55 17.72
CA ASP A 177 -7.41 0.30 17.24
C ASP A 177 -6.96 1.16 16.05
N TYR A 178 -5.77 1.79 16.13
CA TYR A 178 -5.20 2.53 14.99
C TYR A 178 -4.95 1.64 13.77
N ILE A 179 -4.34 0.48 13.95
CA ILE A 179 -4.09 -0.46 12.86
C ILE A 179 -5.42 -0.94 12.28
N HIS A 180 -6.38 -1.32 13.11
CA HIS A 180 -7.71 -1.76 12.67
C HIS A 180 -8.39 -0.70 11.80
N ASN A 181 -8.43 0.55 12.26
CA ASN A 181 -9.00 1.66 11.51
C ASN A 181 -8.28 1.88 10.17
N LEU A 182 -6.95 1.73 10.12
CA LEU A 182 -6.19 1.80 8.86
C LEU A 182 -6.57 0.68 7.90
N PHE A 183 -6.70 -0.56 8.38
CA PHE A 183 -7.13 -1.70 7.57
C PHE A 183 -8.57 -1.50 7.08
N GLU A 184 -9.50 -1.14 7.96
CA GLU A 184 -10.90 -0.90 7.62
C GLU A 184 -11.02 0.16 6.52
N HIS A 185 -10.42 1.34 6.73
CA HIS A 185 -10.48 2.43 5.76
C HIS A 185 -9.91 2.02 4.39
N ASN A 186 -8.70 1.45 4.37
CA ASN A 186 -8.04 1.12 3.11
C ASN A 186 -8.67 -0.08 2.39
N LEU A 187 -9.24 -1.05 3.11
CA LEU A 187 -9.99 -2.15 2.50
C LEU A 187 -11.32 -1.69 1.91
N ASN A 188 -12.03 -0.77 2.58
CA ASN A 188 -13.23 -0.15 2.02
C ASN A 188 -12.90 0.59 0.72
N MET A 189 -11.81 1.38 0.72
CA MET A 189 -11.32 2.05 -0.49
C MET A 189 -10.95 1.06 -1.60
N LEU A 190 -10.28 -0.05 -1.29
CA LEU A 190 -9.96 -1.10 -2.27
C LEU A 190 -11.23 -1.67 -2.92
N ILE A 191 -12.24 -2.00 -2.11
CA ILE A 191 -13.52 -2.57 -2.59
C ILE A 191 -14.28 -1.55 -3.43
N ASP A 192 -14.35 -0.28 -2.98
CA ASP A 192 -14.99 0.80 -3.74
C ASP A 192 -14.29 1.02 -5.08
N GLY A 193 -12.95 0.97 -5.10
CA GLY A 193 -12.17 1.05 -6.32
C GLY A 193 -12.49 -0.09 -7.28
N GLN A 194 -12.60 -1.31 -6.77
CA GLN A 194 -12.99 -2.46 -7.58
C GLN A 194 -14.41 -2.32 -8.16
N TYR A 195 -15.33 -1.76 -7.37
CA TYR A 195 -16.69 -1.48 -7.84
C TYR A 195 -16.69 -0.44 -8.97
N ILE A 196 -15.97 0.67 -8.80
CA ILE A 196 -15.85 1.72 -9.83
C ILE A 196 -15.25 1.16 -11.12
N ASP A 197 -14.28 0.24 -11.01
CA ASP A 197 -13.65 -0.43 -12.16
C ASP A 197 -14.66 -1.24 -12.98
N LEU A 198 -15.47 -2.07 -12.30
CA LEU A 198 -16.53 -2.86 -12.94
C LEU A 198 -17.59 -1.99 -13.60
N GLU A 199 -18.00 -0.92 -12.93
CA GLU A 199 -19.00 0.03 -13.44
C GLU A 199 -18.45 0.86 -14.62
N TRP A 200 -17.14 0.94 -14.80
CA TRP A 200 -16.54 1.71 -15.89
C TRP A 200 -16.95 1.19 -17.26
N GLY A 201 -16.92 -0.14 -17.46
CA GLY A 201 -17.23 -0.77 -18.75
C GLY A 201 -18.73 -0.88 -19.07
N ASN A 202 -19.60 -0.76 -18.07
CA ASN A 202 -21.06 -0.90 -18.23
C ASN A 202 -21.76 0.40 -18.70
N ASN A 203 -21.04 1.53 -18.75
CA ASN A 203 -21.60 2.85 -19.01
C ASN A 203 -21.77 3.16 -20.51
N ASN A 204 -22.82 2.60 -21.14
CA ASN A 204 -23.32 3.01 -22.46
C ASN A 204 -24.54 3.94 -22.41
N ASP A 205 -24.96 4.44 -21.23
CA ASP A 205 -26.21 5.20 -21.09
C ASP A 205 -26.03 6.69 -20.80
N ASN A 206 -26.68 7.50 -21.64
CA ASN A 206 -26.73 8.97 -21.72
C ASN A 206 -27.36 9.70 -20.50
N ASN A 207 -27.47 9.09 -19.32
CA ASN A 207 -28.19 9.67 -18.17
C ASN A 207 -27.27 10.20 -17.04
N ASN A 208 -25.97 10.32 -17.30
CA ASN A 208 -24.98 10.48 -16.23
C ASN A 208 -24.75 11.91 -15.72
N ASN A 209 -25.26 12.96 -16.38
CA ASN A 209 -25.10 14.34 -15.86
C ASN A 209 -25.75 14.57 -14.47
N THR A 210 -26.63 13.68 -14.01
CA THR A 210 -27.30 13.83 -12.70
C THR A 210 -26.62 13.09 -11.54
N ILE A 211 -25.84 12.05 -11.80
CA ILE A 211 -25.12 11.30 -10.74
C ILE A 211 -23.77 11.97 -10.45
N TYR A 212 -23.05 12.43 -11.47
CA TYR A 212 -21.72 13.04 -11.29
C TYR A 212 -21.77 14.44 -10.69
N ASN A 213 -22.84 15.21 -10.93
CA ASN A 213 -23.07 16.47 -10.22
C ASN A 213 -23.28 16.27 -8.69
N ASN A 214 -23.66 15.07 -8.26
CA ASN A 214 -23.73 14.69 -6.84
C ASN A 214 -22.45 14.00 -6.35
N LEU A 215 -21.48 13.67 -7.20
CA LEU A 215 -20.15 13.17 -6.80
C LEU A 215 -19.16 14.32 -6.58
N ILE A 216 -19.40 15.47 -7.23
CA ILE A 216 -18.68 16.73 -6.99
C ILE A 216 -19.13 17.37 -5.65
N SER A 217 -20.11 16.81 -4.94
CA SER A 217 -20.55 17.34 -3.65
C SER A 217 -19.61 16.97 -2.49
N ASP A 218 -18.97 18.02 -1.98
CA ASP A 218 -18.48 18.28 -0.62
C ASP A 218 -17.36 17.41 0.01
N ASP A 219 -17.00 16.24 -0.51
CA ASP A 219 -15.97 15.36 0.11
C ASP A 219 -14.79 15.03 -0.81
N TYR A 220 -14.20 16.02 -1.47
CA TYR A 220 -12.85 15.83 -2.04
C TYR A 220 -11.86 15.58 -0.90
N THR A 221 -11.26 14.39 -0.85
CA THR A 221 -10.14 14.16 0.08
C THR A 221 -9.00 15.12 -0.26
N ASP A 222 -8.23 15.59 0.72
CA ASP A 222 -7.13 16.52 0.48
C ASP A 222 -6.14 16.00 -0.58
N GLU A 223 -6.01 14.68 -0.73
CA GLU A 223 -5.24 14.03 -1.79
C GLU A 223 -5.75 14.34 -3.20
N LEU A 224 -7.05 14.15 -3.43
CA LEU A 224 -7.64 14.38 -4.76
C LEU A 224 -7.54 15.86 -5.10
N THR A 225 -7.79 16.73 -4.12
CA THR A 225 -7.60 18.18 -4.23
C THR A 225 -6.15 18.51 -4.59
N ILE A 226 -5.15 17.97 -3.90
CA ILE A 226 -3.73 18.20 -4.24
C ILE A 226 -3.39 17.71 -5.65
N ILE A 227 -3.87 16.53 -6.06
CA ILE A 227 -3.61 16.01 -7.41
C ILE A 227 -4.30 16.88 -8.48
N ILE A 228 -5.53 17.31 -8.23
CA ILE A 228 -6.31 18.11 -9.17
C ILE A 228 -5.78 19.56 -9.24
N ASP A 229 -5.50 20.17 -8.08
CA ASP A 229 -5.06 21.57 -7.95
C ASP A 229 -3.56 21.75 -8.20
N ASP A 230 -2.70 21.01 -7.50
CA ASP A 230 -1.25 21.21 -7.55
C ASP A 230 -0.59 20.50 -8.75
N PHE A 231 -1.12 19.33 -9.15
CA PHE A 231 -0.51 18.56 -10.24
C PHE A 231 -1.14 18.81 -11.60
N LEU A 232 -2.47 18.92 -11.69
CA LEU A 232 -3.16 19.00 -12.98
C LEU A 232 -3.61 20.42 -13.35
N GLU A 233 -3.55 21.38 -12.42
CA GLU A 233 -4.09 22.74 -12.57
C GLU A 233 -5.56 22.73 -13.04
N LEU A 234 -6.29 21.64 -12.75
CA LEU A 234 -7.54 21.30 -13.41
C LEU A 234 -8.67 22.24 -12.98
N ASN A 235 -8.76 22.54 -11.69
CA ASN A 235 -9.82 23.41 -11.16
C ASN A 235 -9.75 24.82 -11.74
N SER A 236 -8.55 25.35 -11.97
CA SER A 236 -8.39 26.65 -12.64
C SER A 236 -8.92 26.64 -14.08
N LYS A 237 -8.82 25.51 -14.79
CA LYS A 237 -9.33 25.34 -16.15
C LYS A 237 -10.84 25.11 -16.15
N ILE A 238 -11.35 24.30 -15.24
CA ILE A 238 -12.79 24.05 -15.06
C ILE A 238 -13.52 25.34 -14.67
N ASP A 239 -12.99 26.10 -13.71
CA ASP A 239 -13.55 27.41 -13.31
C ASP A 239 -13.60 28.40 -14.48
N ASN A 240 -12.59 28.37 -15.36
CA ASN A 240 -12.57 29.20 -16.55
C ASN A 240 -13.58 28.73 -17.62
N LEU A 241 -13.82 27.42 -17.74
CA LEU A 241 -14.83 26.86 -18.65
C LEU A 241 -16.26 27.18 -18.19
N PHE A 242 -16.55 27.04 -16.89
CA PHE A 242 -17.85 27.46 -16.36
C PHE A 242 -18.06 28.98 -16.48
N LYS A 243 -17.03 29.80 -16.30
CA LYS A 243 -17.13 31.24 -16.56
C LYS A 243 -17.51 31.57 -18.01
N ILE A 244 -17.07 30.75 -18.98
CA ILE A 244 -17.43 30.90 -20.40
C ILE A 244 -18.91 30.56 -20.61
N GLU A 245 -19.44 29.49 -19.99
CA GLU A 245 -20.88 29.14 -20.07
C GLU A 245 -21.80 30.22 -19.47
N TYR A 246 -21.35 30.93 -18.42
CA TYR A 246 -22.14 31.97 -17.76
C TYR A 246 -22.01 33.38 -18.40
N SER A 247 -21.14 33.55 -19.41
CA SER A 247 -20.93 34.82 -20.09
C SER A 247 -21.42 34.81 -21.55
N ASP A 248 -22.53 35.53 -21.77
CA ASP A 248 -23.08 36.08 -23.04
C ASP A 248 -23.99 35.21 -23.96
N ASP A 249 -25.14 35.83 -24.26
CA ASP A 249 -26.25 35.46 -25.17
C ASP A 249 -25.89 35.27 -26.66
N ASN A 250 -24.65 34.89 -27.01
CA ASN A 250 -24.17 34.73 -28.38
C ASN A 250 -23.28 33.48 -28.53
N HIS A 251 -23.74 32.32 -28.08
CA HIS A 251 -22.99 31.08 -28.25
C HIS A 251 -22.97 30.60 -29.72
N ASN A 252 -21.76 30.33 -30.21
CA ASN A 252 -21.53 29.62 -31.46
C ASN A 252 -21.55 28.12 -31.15
N ALA A 253 -22.35 27.33 -31.88
CA ALA A 253 -22.51 25.89 -31.61
C ALA A 253 -21.18 25.10 -31.61
N GLU A 254 -20.15 25.59 -32.31
CA GLU A 254 -18.81 24.99 -32.28
C GLU A 254 -18.07 25.20 -30.94
N GLU A 255 -18.35 26.30 -30.23
CA GLU A 255 -17.74 26.63 -28.95
C GLU A 255 -18.37 25.80 -27.81
N ASP A 256 -19.70 25.63 -27.85
CA ASP A 256 -20.44 24.75 -26.92
C ASP A 256 -19.97 23.30 -27.02
N ILE A 257 -19.83 22.77 -28.24
CA ILE A 257 -19.34 21.39 -28.48
C ILE A 257 -17.91 21.23 -27.94
N ARG A 258 -17.08 22.26 -28.05
CA ARG A 258 -15.70 22.22 -27.54
C ARG A 258 -15.68 22.20 -26.02
N VAL A 259 -16.43 23.07 -25.36
CA VAL A 259 -16.53 23.14 -23.90
C VAL A 259 -17.06 21.82 -23.34
N GLU A 260 -18.13 21.27 -23.93
CA GLU A 260 -18.69 19.98 -23.54
C GLU A 260 -17.67 18.83 -23.66
N LYS A 261 -16.89 18.81 -24.75
CA LYS A 261 -15.84 17.80 -24.93
C LYS A 261 -14.72 17.93 -23.89
N GLU A 262 -14.28 19.15 -23.59
CA GLU A 262 -13.26 19.40 -22.56
C GLU A 262 -13.78 19.00 -21.18
N LEU A 263 -15.01 19.34 -20.82
CA LEU A 263 -15.65 18.96 -19.55
C LEU A 263 -15.75 17.43 -19.40
N ASN A 264 -16.20 16.72 -20.43
CA ASN A 264 -16.31 15.26 -20.41
C ASN A 264 -14.95 14.58 -20.19
N MET A 265 -13.89 15.06 -20.86
CA MET A 265 -12.53 14.59 -20.64
C MET A 265 -12.08 14.80 -19.18
N TYR A 266 -12.42 15.93 -18.57
CA TYR A 266 -12.07 16.20 -17.17
C TYR A 266 -12.81 15.30 -16.18
N LEU A 267 -14.11 15.07 -16.39
CA LEU A 267 -14.89 14.15 -15.56
C LEU A 267 -14.33 12.72 -15.64
N GLU A 268 -13.97 12.28 -16.85
CA GLU A 268 -13.34 10.98 -17.05
C GLU A 268 -11.98 10.91 -16.33
N LEU A 269 -11.18 11.98 -16.39
CA LEU A 269 -9.91 12.05 -15.68
C LEU A 269 -10.07 11.98 -14.16
N ILE A 270 -11.01 12.73 -13.58
CA ILE A 270 -11.30 12.69 -12.13
C ILE A 270 -11.72 11.29 -11.71
N LYS A 271 -12.63 10.67 -12.48
CA LYS A 271 -13.09 9.30 -12.23
C LYS A 271 -11.93 8.31 -12.28
N ASN A 272 -11.00 8.46 -13.23
CA ASN A 272 -9.81 7.60 -13.35
C ASN A 272 -8.85 7.79 -12.17
N ILE A 273 -8.63 9.03 -11.73
CA ILE A 273 -7.82 9.31 -10.53
C ILE A 273 -8.46 8.65 -9.31
N GLU A 274 -9.74 8.89 -9.08
CA GLU A 274 -10.48 8.35 -7.93
C GLU A 274 -10.44 6.81 -7.90
N LEU A 275 -10.74 6.19 -9.04
CA LEU A 275 -10.62 4.74 -9.25
C LEU A 275 -9.24 4.24 -8.80
N ASN A 276 -8.17 4.84 -9.33
CA ASN A 276 -6.82 4.35 -9.09
C ASN A 276 -6.32 4.65 -7.67
N MET A 277 -6.77 5.75 -7.04
CA MET A 277 -6.55 6.01 -5.61
C MET A 277 -7.16 4.91 -4.74
N LYS A 278 -8.39 4.54 -5.06
CA LYS A 278 -9.17 3.55 -4.32
C LYS A 278 -8.64 2.14 -4.54
N LYS A 279 -8.52 1.70 -5.80
CA LYS A 279 -8.18 0.32 -6.20
C LYS A 279 -6.71 -0.03 -5.94
N THR A 280 -5.78 0.88 -6.24
CA THR A 280 -4.34 0.57 -6.15
C THR A 280 -3.67 1.27 -4.98
N SER A 281 -3.91 2.58 -4.81
CA SER A 281 -3.17 3.37 -3.84
C SER A 281 -3.50 3.07 -2.38
N SER A 282 -4.74 2.66 -2.07
CA SER A 282 -5.17 2.27 -0.73
C SER A 282 -4.24 1.24 -0.07
N LEU A 283 -3.78 0.21 -0.79
CA LEU A 283 -2.85 -0.77 -0.22
C LEU A 283 -1.42 -0.23 -0.04
N PHE A 284 -1.00 0.75 -0.85
CA PHE A 284 0.26 1.47 -0.61
C PHE A 284 0.15 2.35 0.64
N ASN A 285 -0.98 3.05 0.81
CA ASN A 285 -1.29 3.83 2.00
C ASN A 285 -1.28 2.97 3.26
N LEU A 286 -2.01 1.85 3.24
CA LEU A 286 -2.02 0.89 4.33
C LEU A 286 -0.60 0.45 4.71
N SER A 287 0.22 0.10 3.72
CA SER A 287 1.61 -0.33 3.94
C SER A 287 2.43 0.72 4.67
N VAL A 288 2.41 1.95 4.16
CA VAL A 288 3.22 3.05 4.70
C VAL A 288 2.74 3.49 6.08
N CYS A 289 1.42 3.65 6.26
CA CYS A 289 0.82 4.11 7.51
C CYS A 289 0.94 3.07 8.63
N VAL A 290 0.75 1.78 8.34
CA VAL A 290 0.97 0.71 9.34
C VAL A 290 2.44 0.66 9.74
N GLY A 291 3.37 0.72 8.78
CA GLY A 291 4.80 0.82 9.08
C GLY A 291 5.12 1.99 10.00
N TYR A 292 4.62 3.18 9.68
CA TYR A 292 4.80 4.39 10.49
C TYR A 292 4.29 4.22 11.93
N VAL A 293 3.08 3.70 12.11
CA VAL A 293 2.48 3.45 13.42
C VAL A 293 3.30 2.43 14.23
N LEU A 294 3.79 1.37 13.58
CA LEU A 294 4.66 0.36 14.21
C LEU A 294 6.03 0.94 14.62
N GLN A 295 6.55 1.91 13.87
CA GLN A 295 7.78 2.62 14.25
C GLN A 295 7.59 3.43 15.54
N ILE A 296 6.46 4.13 15.68
CA ILE A 296 6.11 4.88 16.90
C ILE A 296 6.01 3.93 18.08
N TRP A 297 5.38 2.77 17.89
CA TRP A 297 5.27 1.72 18.90
C TRP A 297 6.65 1.23 19.38
N SER A 298 7.50 0.76 18.47
CA SER A 298 8.79 0.17 18.85
C SER A 298 9.73 1.17 19.55
N LYS A 299 9.62 2.46 19.21
CA LYS A 299 10.34 3.52 19.94
C LYS A 299 9.80 3.77 21.34
N GLY A 300 8.49 3.68 21.54
CA GLY A 300 7.87 3.78 22.87
C GLY A 300 8.42 2.76 23.86
N ASN A 301 8.64 1.51 23.40
CA ASN A 301 9.14 0.43 24.25
C ASN A 301 10.61 0.61 24.67
N LYS A 302 11.45 1.28 23.86
CA LYS A 302 12.87 1.53 24.18
C LYS A 302 13.09 2.57 25.29
N TYR A 303 12.12 3.46 25.54
CA TYR A 303 12.25 4.51 26.55
C TYR A 303 11.75 4.09 27.94
N ASP A 304 10.87 3.10 28.05
CA ASP A 304 10.40 2.58 29.35
C ASP A 304 11.46 1.75 30.10
N SER A 305 12.49 1.23 29.42
CA SER A 305 13.56 0.46 30.05
C SER A 305 14.66 1.30 30.72
N CYS A 306 14.63 2.63 30.55
CA CYS A 306 15.76 3.52 30.88
C CYS A 306 15.31 4.80 31.62
N ASP A 307 14.39 4.76 32.59
CA ASP A 307 14.43 5.65 33.77
C ASP A 307 13.20 5.44 34.67
N SER A 308 13.44 4.95 35.88
CA SER A 308 12.46 4.83 36.96
C SER A 308 12.18 6.19 37.64
N GLY A 309 11.83 7.21 36.86
CA GLY A 309 11.88 8.59 37.38
C GLY A 309 11.15 9.67 36.60
N ASN A 310 10.10 9.37 35.82
CA ASN A 310 8.99 10.30 35.47
C ASN A 310 8.00 9.59 34.54
N LEU A 311 7.31 8.59 35.08
CA LEU A 311 6.38 7.68 34.38
C LEU A 311 5.00 8.31 34.07
N ALA A 312 4.91 9.62 33.85
CA ALA A 312 3.61 10.32 33.80
C ALA A 312 3.27 11.08 32.51
N GLU A 313 4.19 11.33 31.58
CA GLU A 313 3.84 12.15 30.41
C GLU A 313 4.39 11.53 29.13
N ILE A 314 3.45 11.33 28.19
CA ILE A 314 3.60 10.88 26.80
C ILE A 314 3.34 9.38 26.57
N SER A 315 2.07 9.04 26.49
CA SER A 315 1.58 8.00 25.58
C SER A 315 2.00 8.38 24.13
N ASN A 316 3.09 7.82 23.62
CA ASN A 316 3.59 8.14 22.27
C ASN A 316 2.56 7.90 21.13
N LEU A 317 1.53 7.09 21.32
CA LEU A 317 0.40 6.99 20.37
C LEU A 317 -0.46 8.26 20.33
N ASP A 318 -0.57 9.00 21.44
CA ASP A 318 -1.21 10.33 21.46
C ASP A 318 -0.30 11.41 20.83
N THR A 319 0.94 11.05 20.45
CA THR A 319 1.88 11.90 19.68
C THR A 319 1.93 11.59 18.20
N ILE A 320 1.02 10.73 17.69
CA ILE A 320 0.77 10.68 16.25
C ILE A 320 0.41 12.10 15.85
N ASP A 321 1.35 12.79 15.21
CA ASP A 321 1.09 14.09 14.66
C ASP A 321 0.14 13.88 13.48
N ASN A 322 -1.14 14.15 13.73
CA ASN A 322 -2.18 14.05 12.71
C ASN A 322 -1.81 14.85 11.44
N SER A 323 -1.01 15.93 11.57
CA SER A 323 -0.50 16.68 10.42
C SER A 323 0.52 15.89 9.60
N PHE A 324 1.48 15.23 10.25
CA PHE A 324 2.46 14.40 9.57
C PHE A 324 1.87 13.10 9.03
N ALA A 325 1.03 12.42 9.82
CA ALA A 325 0.33 11.21 9.39
C ALA A 325 -0.54 11.48 8.15
N LYS A 326 -1.25 12.62 8.12
CA LYS A 326 -2.02 13.07 6.94
C LYS A 326 -1.11 13.33 5.73
N LYS A 327 0.02 14.02 5.90
CA LYS A 327 1.00 14.22 4.81
C LYS A 327 1.56 12.91 4.29
N LEU A 328 1.82 11.95 5.17
CA LEU A 328 2.33 10.64 4.80
C LEU A 328 1.27 9.80 4.08
N SER A 329 0.00 9.93 4.49
CA SER A 329 -1.16 9.37 3.79
C SER A 329 -1.24 9.90 2.35
N ILE A 330 -1.16 11.21 2.18
CA ILE A 330 -1.15 11.85 0.85
C ILE A 330 0.04 11.35 0.01
N TRP A 331 1.23 11.32 0.61
CA TRP A 331 2.43 10.86 -0.07
C TRP A 331 2.33 9.41 -0.56
N SER A 332 1.82 8.52 0.28
CA SER A 332 1.67 7.10 -0.06
C SER A 332 0.57 6.86 -1.08
N ASN A 333 -0.51 7.65 -1.06
CA ASN A 333 -1.55 7.62 -2.08
C ASN A 333 -1.01 8.06 -3.45
N ILE A 334 -0.23 9.14 -3.51
CA ILE A 334 0.44 9.59 -4.74
C ILE A 334 1.44 8.54 -5.23
N LEU A 335 2.18 7.89 -4.33
CA LEU A 335 3.10 6.80 -4.70
C LEU A 335 2.37 5.65 -5.38
N GLY A 336 1.26 5.19 -4.80
CA GLY A 336 0.44 4.12 -5.37
C GLY A 336 -0.14 4.51 -6.73
N TYR A 337 -0.52 5.78 -6.90
CA TYR A 337 -1.03 6.27 -8.17
C TYR A 337 0.03 6.37 -9.24
N MET A 338 1.23 6.86 -8.91
CA MET A 338 2.35 6.86 -9.86
C MET A 338 2.73 5.42 -10.26
N PHE A 339 2.61 4.47 -9.34
CA PHE A 339 2.79 3.06 -9.67
C PHE A 339 1.74 2.59 -10.69
N GLN A 340 0.46 2.91 -10.47
CA GLN A 340 -0.61 2.55 -11.39
C GLN A 340 -0.47 3.23 -12.76
N ILE A 341 -0.14 4.53 -12.80
CA ILE A 341 0.15 5.24 -14.04
C ILE A 341 1.29 4.56 -14.82
N SER A 342 2.32 4.09 -14.13
CA SER A 342 3.41 3.37 -14.79
C SER A 342 2.96 2.07 -15.45
N ASP A 343 1.95 1.40 -14.88
CA ASP A 343 1.30 0.21 -15.47
C ASP A 343 0.44 0.62 -16.68
N ASP A 344 -0.43 1.63 -16.54
CA ASP A 344 -1.28 2.14 -17.63
C ASP A 344 -0.49 2.53 -18.89
N ILE A 345 0.72 3.10 -18.74
CA ILE A 345 1.56 3.48 -19.88
C ILE A 345 2.13 2.25 -20.61
N LEU A 346 2.43 1.18 -19.86
CA LEU A 346 2.96 -0.08 -20.38
C LEU A 346 1.86 -0.92 -21.02
N ASP A 347 0.67 -0.95 -20.40
CA ASP A 347 -0.44 -1.83 -20.76
C ASP A 347 -1.47 -1.14 -21.67
N MET A 348 -1.18 0.09 -22.12
CA MET A 348 -2.04 0.92 -22.97
C MET A 348 -2.74 0.14 -24.09
N GLU A 349 -1.99 -0.59 -24.92
CA GLU A 349 -2.58 -1.27 -26.09
C GLU A 349 -3.54 -2.39 -25.67
N GLU A 350 -3.20 -3.12 -24.61
CA GLU A 350 -4.00 -4.21 -24.07
C GLU A 350 -5.28 -3.69 -23.39
N ASP A 351 -5.16 -2.64 -22.58
CA ASP A 351 -6.30 -2.00 -21.92
C ASP A 351 -7.25 -1.33 -22.92
N ILE A 352 -6.71 -0.77 -24.00
CA ILE A 352 -7.50 -0.28 -25.14
C ILE A 352 -8.30 -1.42 -25.75
N ALA A 353 -7.66 -2.54 -26.06
CA ALA A 353 -8.34 -3.68 -26.67
C ALA A 353 -9.43 -4.29 -25.75
N LYS A 354 -9.22 -4.30 -24.44
CA LYS A 354 -10.14 -4.86 -23.44
C LYS A 354 -11.21 -3.88 -22.95
N GLY A 355 -11.17 -2.61 -23.36
CA GLY A 355 -12.10 -1.59 -22.88
C GLY A 355 -11.89 -1.20 -21.41
N LYS A 356 -10.74 -1.53 -20.81
CA LYS A 356 -10.41 -1.21 -19.42
C LYS A 356 -10.11 0.29 -19.24
N PRO A 357 -10.35 0.86 -18.05
CA PRO A 357 -9.95 2.24 -17.73
C PRO A 357 -8.45 2.39 -17.92
N ASN A 358 -8.02 3.42 -18.64
CA ASN A 358 -6.59 3.70 -18.82
C ASN A 358 -6.39 5.19 -19.04
N ILE A 359 -5.59 5.83 -18.18
CA ILE A 359 -5.43 7.29 -18.20
C ILE A 359 -4.86 7.81 -19.52
N CYS A 360 -4.06 7.01 -20.22
CA CYS A 360 -3.47 7.45 -21.46
C CYS A 360 -4.50 7.57 -22.60
N LYS A 361 -5.67 6.95 -22.48
CA LYS A 361 -6.80 7.20 -23.39
C LYS A 361 -7.39 8.59 -23.21
N ILE A 362 -7.33 9.10 -21.98
CA ILE A 362 -7.98 10.35 -21.57
C ILE A 362 -7.10 11.55 -21.95
N ILE A 363 -5.83 11.54 -21.52
CA ILE A 363 -4.92 12.69 -21.69
C ILE A 363 -3.80 12.45 -22.72
N GLY A 364 -3.66 11.23 -23.24
CA GLY A 364 -2.60 10.84 -24.16
C GLY A 364 -1.30 10.41 -23.47
N LYS A 365 -0.58 9.47 -24.08
CA LYS A 365 0.66 8.87 -23.54
C LYS A 365 1.71 9.89 -23.12
N GLU A 366 1.95 10.91 -23.95
CA GLU A 366 2.98 11.92 -23.68
C GLU A 366 2.67 12.73 -22.42
N GLU A 367 1.42 13.16 -22.26
CA GLU A 367 0.98 13.89 -21.07
C GLU A 367 0.95 12.99 -19.83
N THR A 368 0.59 11.71 -19.98
CA THR A 368 0.71 10.74 -18.89
C THR A 368 2.15 10.56 -18.42
N VAL A 369 3.12 10.48 -19.33
CA VAL A 369 4.55 10.42 -18.98
C VAL A 369 5.00 11.69 -18.26
N LYS A 370 4.55 12.87 -18.70
CA LYS A 370 4.84 14.14 -18.00
C LYS A 370 4.26 14.15 -16.58
N LEU A 371 3.02 13.67 -16.42
CA LEU A 371 2.37 13.52 -15.11
C LEU A 371 3.16 12.59 -14.19
N LEU A 372 3.58 11.43 -14.69
CA LEU A 372 4.40 10.47 -13.94
C LEU A 372 5.71 11.11 -13.43
N ASN A 373 6.44 11.81 -14.32
CA ASN A 373 7.68 12.50 -13.94
C ASN A 373 7.45 13.55 -12.85
N ARG A 374 6.43 14.41 -13.00
CA ARG A 374 6.08 15.42 -12.00
C ARG A 374 5.73 14.80 -10.65
N GLY A 375 4.94 13.72 -10.64
CA GLY A 375 4.58 12.99 -9.43
C GLY A 375 5.79 12.44 -8.70
N CYS A 376 6.71 11.78 -9.43
CA CYS A 376 7.93 11.25 -8.84
C CYS A 376 8.90 12.34 -8.34
N ASP A 377 8.99 13.48 -9.02
CA ASP A 377 9.74 14.64 -8.55
C ASP A 377 9.18 15.18 -7.23
N TRP A 378 7.85 15.29 -7.12
CA TRP A 378 7.17 15.73 -5.90
C TRP A 378 7.39 14.74 -4.75
N LEU A 379 7.24 13.42 -5.01
CA LEU A 379 7.50 12.37 -4.02
C LEU A 379 8.93 12.45 -3.49
N THR A 380 9.89 12.74 -4.37
CA THR A 380 11.30 12.91 -4.02
C THR A 380 11.54 14.20 -3.24
N ALA A 381 10.83 15.29 -3.58
CA ALA A 381 10.93 16.57 -2.89
C ALA A 381 10.43 16.50 -1.44
N PHE A 382 9.39 15.72 -1.17
CA PHE A 382 8.90 15.44 0.19
C PHE A 382 10.01 14.91 1.10
N LEU A 383 10.88 14.03 0.57
CA LEU A 383 11.99 13.41 1.29
C LEU A 383 13.21 14.34 1.49
N LYS A 384 13.25 15.50 0.81
CA LYS A 384 14.39 16.43 0.82
C LYS A 384 14.28 17.51 1.91
N LYS A 385 13.13 17.72 2.56
CA LYS A 385 12.99 18.70 3.66
C LYS A 385 13.61 18.13 4.95
N PRO A 386 14.72 18.70 5.47
CA PRO A 386 15.44 18.14 6.61
C PRO A 386 14.86 18.60 7.96
N CYS A 387 14.84 17.69 8.94
CA CYS A 387 15.12 18.04 10.34
C CYS A 387 16.63 17.84 10.59
N GLN A 388 17.21 18.70 11.44
CA GLN A 388 18.66 18.91 11.57
C GLN A 388 19.42 17.67 12.12
N GLU A 389 20.60 17.46 11.52
CA GLU A 389 21.75 16.58 11.83
C GLU A 389 21.72 15.62 13.03
N GLN A 390 21.99 14.33 12.75
CA GLN A 390 23.25 13.64 13.15
C GLN A 390 23.38 12.23 12.50
N ASP A 391 24.50 12.01 11.81
CA ASP A 391 25.28 10.77 11.66
C ASP A 391 24.67 9.41 11.26
N PHE A 392 23.73 9.36 10.31
CA PHE A 392 23.57 8.14 9.47
C PHE A 392 23.43 8.53 7.99
N LYS A 393 24.37 8.10 7.13
CA LYS A 393 24.41 8.50 5.71
C LYS A 393 23.15 8.09 4.90
N ASN A 394 22.39 7.10 5.37
CA ASN A 394 21.28 6.46 4.64
C ASN A 394 19.90 6.61 5.31
N ILE A 395 19.87 7.09 6.55
CA ILE A 395 18.67 7.18 7.39
C ILE A 395 18.57 8.62 7.84
N LYS A 396 17.44 9.29 7.58
CA LYS A 396 17.25 10.67 8.04
C LYS A 396 15.95 10.81 8.81
N PRO A 397 15.92 11.72 9.79
CA PRO A 397 14.66 12.08 10.41
C PRO A 397 13.76 12.76 9.36
N ILE A 398 12.51 12.34 9.26
CA ILE A 398 11.46 13.02 8.49
C ILE A 398 10.31 13.33 9.45
N GLY A 399 9.97 14.62 9.58
CA GLY A 399 8.93 15.11 10.50
C GLY A 399 9.45 15.47 11.90
N ASP A 400 8.53 15.61 12.85
CA ASP A 400 8.82 15.82 14.27
C ASP A 400 8.95 14.45 14.97
N ASN A 401 9.68 14.36 16.10
CA ASN A 401 9.82 13.15 16.96
C ASN A 401 10.79 12.05 16.50
N ASN A 402 11.96 12.38 15.93
CA ASN A 402 13.02 11.40 15.62
C ASN A 402 12.54 10.22 14.75
N ILE A 403 11.56 10.38 13.85
CA ILE A 403 11.08 9.31 12.95
C ILE A 403 12.05 9.15 11.79
N TYR A 404 12.53 7.93 11.56
CA TYR A 404 13.62 7.61 10.66
C TYR A 404 13.13 6.71 9.54
N PHE A 405 13.47 7.07 8.29
CA PHE A 405 13.20 6.22 7.13
C PHE A 405 14.47 5.97 6.32
N ASN A 406 14.56 4.80 5.71
CA ASN A 406 15.60 4.48 4.74
C ASN A 406 15.31 5.20 3.41
N ILE A 407 15.69 6.48 3.33
CA ILE A 407 15.43 7.34 2.17
C ILE A 407 16.07 6.78 0.90
N LYS A 408 17.20 6.09 1.01
CA LYS A 408 17.85 5.44 -0.14
C LYS A 408 16.95 4.36 -0.73
N ALA A 409 16.35 3.51 0.11
CA ALA A 409 15.42 2.48 -0.35
C ALA A 409 14.14 3.10 -0.96
N ILE A 410 13.60 4.15 -0.34
CA ILE A 410 12.43 4.87 -0.88
C ILE A 410 12.75 5.48 -2.26
N ASN A 411 13.88 6.17 -2.41
CA ASN A 411 14.31 6.72 -3.70
C ASN A 411 14.55 5.62 -4.75
N GLN A 412 15.03 4.43 -4.34
CA GLN A 412 15.15 3.29 -5.25
C GLN A 412 13.78 2.82 -5.76
N ILE A 413 12.74 2.83 -4.91
CA ILE A 413 11.37 2.50 -5.31
C ILE A 413 10.84 3.53 -6.31
N ILE A 414 10.93 4.82 -5.99
CA ILE A 414 10.48 5.91 -6.89
C ILE A 414 11.20 5.83 -8.24
N ASN A 415 12.53 5.69 -8.23
CA ASN A 415 13.31 5.54 -9.46
C ASN A 415 12.96 4.27 -10.23
N LYS A 416 12.59 3.18 -9.54
CA LYS A 416 12.15 1.96 -10.21
C LYS A 416 10.82 2.19 -10.90
N ILE A 417 9.88 2.95 -10.33
CA ILE A 417 8.61 3.32 -11.00
C ILE A 417 8.88 4.11 -12.28
N LEU A 418 9.76 5.14 -12.22
CA LEU A 418 10.13 5.94 -13.39
C LEU A 418 10.76 5.10 -14.51
N LYS A 419 11.77 4.29 -14.16
CA LYS A 419 12.52 3.45 -15.12
C LYS A 419 11.72 2.35 -15.78
N ARG A 420 10.49 2.08 -15.33
CA ARG A 420 9.61 1.12 -16.01
C ARG A 420 9.17 1.62 -17.37
N VAL A 421 9.12 2.94 -17.54
CA VAL A 421 8.50 3.61 -18.70
C VAL A 421 9.55 4.26 -19.63
N GLU A 422 10.78 4.40 -19.14
CA GLU A 422 11.97 4.75 -19.95
C GLU A 422 12.45 3.56 -20.79
#